data_AF-A0A969ANS9-F1
#
_entry.id   AF-A0A969ANS9-F1
#
_cell.length_a   1.000
_cell.length_b   1.000
_cell.length_c   1.000
_cell.angle_alpha   90.00
_cell.angle_beta   90.00
_cell.angle_gamma   90.00
#
_symmetry.space_group_name_H-M   'P 1'
#
loop_
_entity.id
_entity.type
_entity.pdbx_description
1 polymer ?
#
loop_
_entity_poly.entity_id
_entity_poly.type
_entity_poly.pdbx_seq_one_letter_code
_entity_poly.pdbx_strand_id
1 'polypeptide(L)'
;MALTTHVAKLLKPNANANVWSQATLALFRVVVGVMMVHNGQDKLADIESFAHAYVEYLGLPFPIFLSYVAAYTELIGAPLVAFGLLTRPAALGLFGTMAVAMYHHVSVAGLSLPYLELSAIYAAAFLYFTINGAGLFSVDALLANGLDQTVLSRKAKQIMRLERSYQAIDGAEASDRLSV
;
A
#
# COMPACT_ATOMS: atom_id res chain seq x y z
N MET A 1 -14.01 16.28 -2.61
CA MET A 1 -14.54 15.24 -3.52
C MET A 1 -13.43 14.55 -4.33
N ALA A 2 -12.44 15.30 -4.84
CA ALA A 2 -11.27 14.71 -5.51
C ALA A 2 -10.43 13.82 -4.58
N LEU A 3 -10.08 14.30 -3.38
CA LEU A 3 -9.19 13.58 -2.45
C LEU A 3 -9.69 12.17 -2.09
N THR A 4 -10.97 12.03 -1.74
CA THR A 4 -11.60 10.73 -1.44
C THR A 4 -11.58 9.77 -2.64
N THR A 5 -11.64 10.30 -3.86
CA THR A 5 -11.60 9.49 -5.10
C THR A 5 -10.18 8.99 -5.39
N HIS A 6 -9.15 9.79 -5.12
CA HIS A 6 -7.75 9.37 -5.28
C HIS A 6 -7.35 8.32 -4.24
N VAL A 7 -7.76 8.50 -2.99
CA VAL A 7 -7.51 7.51 -1.92
C VAL A 7 -8.18 6.17 -2.23
N ALA A 8 -9.44 6.18 -2.67
CA ALA A 8 -10.14 4.95 -3.06
C ALA A 8 -9.43 4.22 -4.22
N LYS A 9 -8.90 4.96 -5.20
CA LYS A 9 -8.10 4.35 -6.30
C LYS A 9 -6.79 3.74 -5.81
N LEU A 10 -6.13 4.37 -4.84
CA LEU A 10 -4.89 3.85 -4.26
C LEU A 10 -5.11 2.55 -3.47
N LEU A 11 -6.28 2.38 -2.84
CA LEU A 11 -6.61 1.18 -2.07
C LEU A 11 -7.21 0.05 -2.92
N LYS A 12 -7.80 0.38 -4.08
CA LYS A 12 -8.39 -0.62 -4.97
C LYS A 12 -7.32 -1.53 -5.60
N PRO A 13 -7.47 -2.86 -5.49
CA PRO A 13 -6.56 -3.82 -6.11
C PRO A 13 -6.78 -3.92 -7.62
N ASN A 14 -5.71 -4.27 -8.35
CA ASN A 14 -5.74 -4.47 -9.81
C ASN A 14 -5.95 -5.95 -10.21
N ALA A 15 -6.07 -6.88 -9.25
CA ALA A 15 -6.16 -8.32 -9.51
C ALA A 15 -7.60 -8.80 -9.82
N ASN A 16 -7.74 -9.75 -10.76
CA ASN A 16 -9.03 -10.27 -11.25
C ASN A 16 -9.86 -11.03 -10.19
N ALA A 17 -11.17 -11.07 -10.39
CA ALA A 17 -12.19 -11.42 -9.40
C ALA A 17 -12.42 -12.93 -9.13
N ASN A 18 -11.45 -13.81 -9.38
CA ASN A 18 -11.59 -15.20 -8.92
C ASN A 18 -11.16 -15.30 -7.45
N VAL A 19 -12.07 -15.78 -6.60
CA VAL A 19 -11.84 -16.04 -5.17
C VAL A 19 -10.54 -16.83 -4.92
N TRP A 20 -10.24 -17.83 -5.74
CA TRP A 20 -9.01 -18.62 -5.59
C TRP A 20 -7.75 -17.81 -5.79
N SER A 21 -7.71 -16.97 -6.84
CA SER A 21 -6.58 -16.07 -7.09
C SER A 21 -6.41 -15.05 -5.98
N GLN A 22 -7.51 -14.61 -5.37
CA GLN A 22 -7.48 -13.63 -4.28
C GLN A 22 -7.08 -14.28 -2.96
N ALA A 23 -7.48 -15.53 -2.73
CA ALA A 23 -7.07 -16.32 -1.58
C ALA A 23 -5.57 -16.63 -1.61
N THR A 24 -5.05 -17.08 -2.75
CA THR A 24 -3.61 -17.32 -2.91
C THR A 24 -2.80 -16.03 -2.83
N LEU A 25 -3.31 -14.92 -3.35
CA LEU A 25 -2.69 -13.61 -3.20
C LEU A 25 -2.62 -13.18 -1.72
N ALA A 26 -3.69 -13.36 -0.96
CA ALA A 26 -3.71 -13.04 0.47
C ALA A 26 -2.77 -13.95 1.27
N LEU A 27 -2.73 -15.25 0.96
CA LEU A 27 -1.78 -16.18 1.55
C LEU A 27 -0.34 -15.74 1.26
N PHE A 28 -0.02 -15.46 -0.01
CA PHE A 28 1.30 -14.98 -0.42
C PHE A 28 1.69 -13.71 0.35
N ARG A 29 0.77 -12.74 0.44
CA ARG A 29 0.94 -11.49 1.17
C ARG A 29 1.28 -11.71 2.64
N VAL A 30 0.53 -12.59 3.32
CA VAL A 30 0.75 -12.94 4.72
C VAL A 30 2.10 -13.61 4.90
N VAL A 31 2.44 -14.58 4.05
CA VAL A 31 3.72 -15.31 4.13
C VAL A 31 4.91 -14.36 3.97
N VAL A 32 4.94 -13.54 2.91
CA VAL A 32 6.08 -12.63 2.68
C VAL A 32 6.15 -11.53 3.74
N GLY A 33 5.01 -11.03 4.21
CA GLY A 33 4.95 -10.04 5.27
C GLY A 33 5.43 -10.59 6.62
N VAL A 34 4.99 -11.77 7.02
CA VAL A 34 5.42 -12.38 8.29
C VAL A 34 6.90 -12.75 8.26
N MET A 35 7.38 -13.36 7.17
CA MET A 35 8.78 -13.78 7.08
C MET A 35 9.75 -12.58 7.06
N MET A 36 9.34 -11.43 6.51
CA MET A 36 10.17 -10.22 6.49
C MET A 36 10.35 -9.56 7.86
N VAL A 37 9.48 -9.83 8.85
CA VAL A 37 9.63 -9.28 10.21
C VAL A 37 10.97 -9.68 10.82
N HIS A 38 11.41 -10.92 10.59
CA HIS A 38 12.69 -11.42 11.11
C HIS A 38 13.88 -10.58 10.63
N ASN A 39 13.91 -10.16 9.35
CA ASN A 39 15.00 -9.32 8.82
C ASN A 39 15.11 -7.97 9.55
N GLY A 40 13.98 -7.39 9.95
CA GLY A 40 13.96 -6.15 10.69
C GLY A 40 14.38 -6.33 12.16
N GLN A 41 14.03 -7.47 12.76
CA GLN A 41 14.46 -7.82 14.12
C GLN A 41 15.98 -8.01 14.19
N ASP A 42 16.56 -8.71 13.22
CA ASP A 42 18.00 -8.95 13.17
C ASP A 42 18.78 -7.64 13.02
N LYS A 43 18.28 -6.69 12.22
CA LYS A 43 18.88 -5.35 12.10
C LYS A 43 18.83 -4.58 13.41
N LEU A 44 17.71 -4.64 14.15
CA LEU A 44 17.59 -3.97 15.44
C LEU A 44 18.40 -4.64 16.56
N ALA A 45 18.64 -5.94 16.47
CA ALA A 45 19.40 -6.68 17.47
C ALA A 45 20.85 -6.20 17.57
N ASP A 46 21.44 -5.79 16.45
CA ASP A 46 22.77 -5.17 16.39
C ASP A 46 22.85 -4.09 15.31
N ILE A 47 22.32 -2.91 15.65
CA ILE A 47 22.18 -1.81 14.71
C ILE A 47 23.53 -1.20 14.30
N GLU A 48 24.52 -1.22 15.19
CA GLU A 48 25.85 -0.67 14.93
C GLU A 48 26.59 -1.54 13.93
N SER A 49 26.57 -2.86 14.13
CA SER A 49 27.15 -3.81 13.18
C SER A 49 26.51 -3.71 11.81
N PHE A 50 25.17 -3.63 11.74
CA PHE A 50 24.48 -3.45 10.46
C PHE A 50 24.85 -2.12 9.79
N ALA A 51 24.93 -1.03 10.55
CA ALA A 51 25.32 0.28 10.02
C ALA A 51 26.72 0.27 9.41
N HIS A 52 27.69 -0.32 10.10
CA HIS A 52 29.07 -0.42 9.61
C HIS A 52 29.19 -1.37 8.40
N ALA A 53 28.56 -2.56 8.47
CA ALA A 53 28.70 -3.58 7.45
C ALA A 53 27.93 -3.29 6.14
N TYR A 54 26.81 -2.58 6.24
CA TYR A 54 25.95 -2.28 5.09
C TYR A 54 25.98 -0.81 4.71
N VAL A 55 25.55 0.07 5.61
CA VAL A 55 25.23 1.46 5.24
C VAL A 55 26.50 2.28 5.01
N GLU A 56 27.49 2.16 5.90
CA GLU A 56 28.79 2.80 5.76
C GLU A 56 29.59 2.20 4.61
N TYR A 57 29.54 0.88 4.42
CA TYR A 57 30.16 0.21 3.27
C TYR A 57 29.68 0.78 1.93
N LEU A 58 28.39 1.13 1.83
CA LEU A 58 27.82 1.78 0.65
C LEU A 58 28.12 3.28 0.54
N GLY A 59 28.81 3.88 1.51
CA GLY A 59 29.15 5.30 1.54
C GLY A 59 27.94 6.21 1.79
N LEU A 60 26.86 5.69 2.39
CA LEU A 60 25.65 6.47 2.66
C LEU A 60 25.81 7.36 3.91
N PRO A 61 25.27 8.58 3.92
CA PRO A 61 25.37 9.46 5.07
C PRO A 61 24.50 8.96 6.24
N PHE A 62 24.90 9.29 7.46
CA PHE A 62 24.20 8.92 8.70
C PHE A 62 23.93 7.39 8.85
N PRO A 63 24.99 6.55 8.91
CA PRO A 63 24.84 5.09 8.85
C PRO A 63 23.86 4.50 9.88
N ILE A 64 23.94 4.97 11.12
CA ILE A 64 23.07 4.54 12.22
C ILE A 64 21.61 4.92 11.97
N PHE A 65 21.36 6.16 11.55
CA PHE A 65 20.00 6.64 11.29
C PHE A 65 19.34 5.86 10.15
N LEU A 66 20.02 5.69 9.02
CA LEU A 66 19.48 4.93 7.89
C LEU A 66 19.29 3.45 8.22
N SER A 67 20.12 2.89 9.11
CA SER A 67 19.92 1.53 9.62
C SER A 67 18.62 1.38 10.39
N TYR A 68 18.29 2.34 11.27
CA TYR A 68 16.99 2.37 11.94
C TYR A 68 15.84 2.56 10.94
N VAL A 69 16.00 3.42 9.93
CA VAL A 69 14.98 3.59 8.88
C VAL A 69 14.72 2.26 8.16
N ALA A 70 15.77 1.53 7.76
CA ALA A 70 15.63 0.23 7.13
C ALA A 70 14.94 -0.79 8.06
N ALA A 71 15.40 -0.89 9.31
CA ALA A 71 14.87 -1.84 10.29
C ALA A 71 13.39 -1.56 10.62
N TYR A 72 13.01 -0.30 10.87
CA TYR A 72 11.61 0.06 11.13
C TYR A 72 10.73 -0.05 9.88
N THR A 73 11.28 0.19 8.69
CA THR A 73 10.54 -0.05 7.44
C THR A 73 10.16 -1.52 7.33
N GLU A 74 11.06 -2.43 7.70
CA GLU A 74 10.77 -3.87 7.71
C GLU A 74 9.82 -4.27 8.84
N LEU A 75 10.04 -3.80 10.06
CA LEU A 75 9.21 -4.16 11.21
C LEU A 75 7.79 -3.60 11.17
N ILE A 76 7.58 -2.44 10.54
CA ILE A 76 6.26 -1.80 10.42
C ILE A 76 5.64 -2.14 9.07
N GLY A 77 6.41 -2.03 7.99
CA GLY A 77 5.93 -2.28 6.64
C GLY A 77 5.50 -3.72 6.44
N ALA A 78 6.21 -4.69 7.02
CA ALA A 78 5.90 -6.10 6.79
C ALA A 78 4.56 -6.55 7.42
N PRO A 79 4.22 -6.17 8.68
CA PRO A 79 2.87 -6.37 9.22
C PRO A 79 1.79 -5.62 8.43
N LEU A 80 2.06 -4.39 8.01
CA LEU A 80 1.12 -3.62 7.17
C LEU A 80 0.81 -4.34 5.86
N VAL A 81 1.83 -4.87 5.18
CA VAL A 81 1.64 -5.73 4.01
C VAL A 81 0.87 -6.99 4.39
N ALA A 82 1.23 -7.72 5.43
CA ALA A 82 0.56 -8.96 5.82
C ALA A 82 -0.97 -8.77 6.02
N PHE A 83 -1.37 -7.75 6.78
CA PHE A 83 -2.79 -7.40 6.97
C PHE A 83 -3.44 -6.78 5.74
N GLY A 84 -2.64 -6.29 4.80
CA GLY A 84 -3.09 -5.58 3.62
C GLY A 84 -3.65 -4.21 3.97
N LEU A 85 -2.95 -3.47 4.82
CA LEU A 85 -3.27 -2.10 5.24
C LEU A 85 -2.20 -1.14 4.71
N LEU A 86 -2.60 -0.13 3.94
CA LEU A 86 -1.68 0.78 3.24
C LEU A 86 -0.63 -0.02 2.45
N THR A 87 -1.08 -1.06 1.74
CA THR A 87 -0.21 -2.10 1.18
C THR A 87 0.77 -1.52 0.16
N ARG A 88 0.33 -0.59 -0.69
CA ARG A 88 1.18 0.02 -1.72
C ARG A 88 2.36 0.81 -1.13
N PRO A 89 2.17 1.80 -0.25
CA PRO A 89 3.30 2.52 0.34
C PRO A 89 4.15 1.62 1.27
N ALA A 90 3.54 0.69 2.01
CA ALA A 90 4.30 -0.25 2.84
C ALA A 90 5.21 -1.16 1.99
N ALA A 91 4.65 -1.76 0.93
CA ALA A 91 5.40 -2.60 0.01
C ALA A 91 6.47 -1.81 -0.76
N LEU A 92 6.22 -0.54 -1.09
CA LEU A 92 7.24 0.31 -1.73
C LEU A 92 8.45 0.53 -0.81
N GLY A 93 8.21 0.76 0.48
CA GLY A 93 9.27 0.87 1.49
C GLY A 93 10.10 -0.42 1.59
N LEU A 94 9.43 -1.57 1.71
CA LEU A 94 10.08 -2.88 1.77
C LEU A 94 10.83 -3.22 0.47
N PHE A 95 10.28 -2.85 -0.68
CA PHE A 95 11.00 -2.97 -1.95
C PHE A 95 12.29 -2.13 -1.94
N GLY A 96 12.24 -0.91 -1.39
CA GLY A 96 13.41 -0.06 -1.21
C GLY A 96 14.51 -0.71 -0.36
N THR A 97 14.16 -1.31 0.79
CA THR A 97 15.16 -1.97 1.63
C THR A 97 15.80 -3.16 0.92
N MET A 98 15.01 -3.95 0.17
CA MET A 98 15.53 -5.07 -0.63
C MET A 98 16.39 -4.61 -1.80
N ALA A 99 16.05 -3.49 -2.45
CA ALA A 99 16.87 -2.92 -3.52
C ALA A 99 18.24 -2.46 -3.00
N VAL A 100 18.30 -1.85 -1.82
CA VAL A 100 19.56 -1.49 -1.14
C VAL A 100 20.35 -2.74 -0.76
N ALA A 101 19.69 -3.77 -0.23
CA ALA A 101 20.33 -5.04 0.11
C ALA A 101 20.92 -5.74 -1.13
N MET A 102 20.18 -5.77 -2.25
CA MET A 102 20.68 -6.28 -3.52
C MET A 102 21.90 -5.51 -4.01
N TYR A 103 21.86 -4.18 -3.94
CA TYR A 103 23.00 -3.34 -4.33
C TYR A 103 24.24 -3.65 -3.48
N HIS A 104 24.07 -3.77 -2.17
CA HIS A 104 25.14 -4.20 -1.26
C HIS A 104 25.70 -5.58 -1.64
N HIS A 105 24.84 -6.58 -1.86
CA HIS A 105 25.28 -7.92 -2.26
C HIS A 105 26.06 -7.91 -3.58
N VAL A 106 25.65 -7.12 -4.57
CA VAL A 106 26.42 -6.94 -5.81
C VAL A 106 27.77 -6.29 -5.55
N SER A 107 27.82 -5.28 -4.67
CA SER A 107 29.06 -4.58 -4.33
C SER A 107 30.03 -5.42 -3.51
N VAL A 108 29.57 -6.42 -2.77
CA VAL A 108 30.44 -7.31 -1.96
C VAL A 108 30.85 -8.57 -2.73
N ALA A 109 29.90 -9.21 -3.43
CA ALA A 109 30.08 -10.54 -4.00
C ALA A 109 29.86 -10.61 -5.53
N GLY A 110 29.65 -9.47 -6.19
CA GLY A 110 29.28 -9.43 -7.60
C GLY A 110 27.90 -10.04 -7.86
N LEU A 111 27.67 -10.55 -9.08
CA LEU A 111 26.41 -11.21 -9.46
C LEU A 111 26.31 -12.66 -8.95
N SER A 112 26.68 -12.88 -7.70
CA SER A 112 26.58 -14.19 -7.05
C SER A 112 25.13 -14.51 -6.71
N LEU A 113 24.53 -15.46 -7.43
CA LEU A 113 23.12 -15.84 -7.24
C LEU A 113 22.78 -16.25 -5.79
N PRO A 114 23.61 -17.04 -5.07
CA PRO A 114 23.31 -17.39 -3.68
C PRO A 114 23.19 -16.19 -2.74
N TYR A 115 23.92 -15.10 -3.00
CA TYR A 115 23.81 -13.87 -2.21
C TYR A 115 22.58 -13.05 -2.60
N LEU A 116 22.22 -13.05 -3.88
CA LEU A 116 21.12 -12.22 -4.40
C LEU A 116 19.74 -12.85 -4.26
N GLU A 117 19.65 -14.19 -4.28
CA GLU A 117 18.40 -14.95 -4.40
C GLU A 117 17.31 -14.47 -3.45
N LEU A 118 17.57 -14.44 -2.15
CA LEU A 118 16.57 -14.09 -1.15
C LEU A 118 16.11 -12.63 -1.28
N SER A 119 17.06 -11.70 -1.41
CA SER A 119 16.77 -10.27 -1.58
C SER A 119 15.99 -9.98 -2.87
N ALA A 120 16.29 -10.69 -3.96
CA ALA A 120 15.61 -10.55 -5.24
C ALA A 120 14.18 -11.09 -5.20
N ILE A 121 13.95 -12.23 -4.54
CA ILE A 121 12.60 -12.80 -4.35
C ILE A 121 11.72 -11.84 -3.55
N TYR A 122 12.23 -11.30 -2.44
CA TYR A 122 11.49 -10.31 -1.65
C TYR A 122 11.26 -9.01 -2.43
N ALA A 123 12.27 -8.50 -3.14
CA ALA A 123 12.10 -7.33 -3.98
C ALA A 123 10.99 -7.54 -5.03
N ALA A 124 10.99 -8.68 -5.73
CA ALA A 124 9.97 -9.01 -6.70
C ALA A 124 8.57 -9.13 -6.06
N ALA A 125 8.48 -9.75 -4.88
CA ALA A 125 7.22 -9.86 -4.13
C ALA A 125 6.67 -8.48 -3.74
N PHE A 126 7.49 -7.61 -3.15
CA PHE A 126 7.03 -6.28 -2.72
C PHE A 126 6.79 -5.33 -3.89
N LEU A 127 7.54 -5.45 -4.97
CA LEU A 127 7.24 -4.74 -6.21
C LEU A 127 5.87 -5.16 -6.77
N TYR A 128 5.55 -6.46 -6.73
CA TYR A 128 4.24 -6.96 -7.11
C TYR A 128 3.13 -6.28 -6.28
N PHE A 129 3.26 -6.22 -4.96
CA PHE A 129 2.26 -5.59 -4.08
C PHE A 129 2.20 -4.07 -4.22
N THR A 130 3.32 -3.42 -4.55
CA THR A 130 3.38 -1.99 -4.87
C THR A 130 2.51 -1.67 -6.08
N ILE A 131 2.58 -2.50 -7.12
CA ILE A 131 1.85 -2.29 -8.38
C ILE A 131 0.38 -2.76 -8.25
N ASN A 132 0.19 -4.01 -7.82
CA ASN A 132 -1.11 -4.69 -7.86
C ASN A 132 -2.01 -4.39 -6.66
N GLY A 133 -1.44 -3.92 -5.55
CA GLY A 133 -2.15 -3.64 -4.31
C GLY A 133 -2.48 -4.90 -3.50
N ALA A 134 -3.37 -4.75 -2.52
CA ALA A 134 -3.56 -5.71 -1.45
C ALA A 134 -4.38 -6.97 -1.80
N GLY A 135 -5.19 -6.92 -2.86
CA GLY A 135 -6.21 -7.93 -3.15
C GLY A 135 -7.52 -7.75 -2.35
N LEU A 136 -8.52 -8.60 -2.62
CA LEU A 136 -9.86 -8.50 -2.03
C LEU A 136 -9.90 -8.85 -0.53
N PHE A 137 -9.08 -9.80 -0.08
CA PHE A 137 -8.97 -10.19 1.33
C PHE A 137 -7.92 -9.32 2.04
N SER A 138 -8.23 -8.04 2.20
CA SER A 138 -7.34 -7.03 2.79
C SER A 138 -8.12 -5.96 3.55
N VAL A 139 -7.45 -5.28 4.48
CA VAL A 139 -8.01 -4.10 5.16
C VAL A 139 -8.21 -2.95 4.16
N ASP A 140 -7.32 -2.78 3.18
CA ASP A 140 -7.43 -1.80 2.11
C ASP A 140 -8.74 -1.94 1.33
N ALA A 141 -9.15 -3.18 1.01
CA ALA A 141 -10.43 -3.45 0.34
C ALA A 141 -11.63 -3.10 1.23
N LEU A 142 -11.57 -3.41 2.53
CA LEU A 142 -12.62 -3.04 3.48
C LEU A 142 -12.78 -1.52 3.57
N LEU A 143 -11.66 -0.78 3.66
CA LEU A 143 -11.66 0.69 3.71
C LEU A 143 -12.17 1.30 2.40
N ALA A 144 -11.73 0.78 1.24
CA ALA A 144 -12.18 1.24 -0.07
C ALA A 144 -13.71 1.07 -0.24
N ASN A 145 -14.25 -0.08 0.17
CA ASN A 145 -15.68 -0.35 0.11
C ASN A 145 -16.50 0.59 1.01
N GLY A 146 -16.01 0.87 2.23
CA GLY A 146 -16.66 1.82 3.14
C GLY A 146 -16.67 3.27 2.60
N LEU A 147 -15.58 3.69 1.97
CA LEU A 147 -15.46 5.01 1.34
C LEU A 147 -16.42 5.15 0.16
N ASP A 148 -16.51 4.15 -0.71
CA ASP A 148 -17.40 4.17 -1.87
C ASP A 148 -18.88 4.27 -1.45
N GLN A 149 -19.32 3.49 -0.46
CA GLN A 149 -20.69 3.55 0.08
C GLN A 149 -21.04 4.95 0.62
N THR A 150 -20.08 5.58 1.30
CA THR A 150 -20.24 6.93 1.84
C THR A 150 -20.36 7.97 0.73
N VAL A 151 -19.55 7.85 -0.34
CA VAL A 151 -19.59 8.75 -1.50
C VAL A 151 -20.91 8.60 -2.26
N LEU A 152 -21.37 7.36 -2.48
CA LEU A 152 -22.65 7.09 -3.15
C LEU A 152 -23.83 7.67 -2.36
N SER A 153 -23.86 7.45 -1.05
CA SER A 153 -24.91 7.99 -0.16
C SER A 153 -24.97 9.52 -0.19
N ARG A 154 -23.81 10.20 -0.27
CA ARG A 154 -23.75 11.67 -0.39
C ARG A 154 -24.26 12.16 -1.74
N LYS A 155 -23.87 11.50 -2.84
CA LYS A 155 -24.35 11.83 -4.19
C LYS A 155 -25.86 11.66 -4.30
N ALA A 156 -26.43 10.57 -3.78
CA ALA A 156 -27.87 10.33 -3.78
C ALA A 156 -28.63 11.45 -3.02
N LYS A 157 -28.12 11.87 -1.86
CA LYS A 157 -28.69 13.00 -1.11
C LYS A 157 -28.62 14.33 -1.87
N GLN A 158 -27.55 14.58 -2.65
CA GLN A 158 -27.44 15.78 -3.48
C GLN A 158 -28.45 15.78 -4.63
N ILE A 159 -28.61 14.64 -5.32
CA ILE A 159 -29.58 14.49 -6.41
C ILE A 159 -31.00 14.70 -5.90
N MET A 160 -31.39 14.06 -4.78
CA MET A 160 -32.71 14.28 -4.18
C MET A 160 -32.98 15.74 -3.79
N ARG A 161 -31.97 16.48 -3.32
CA ARG A 161 -32.10 17.90 -3.01
C ARG A 161 -32.31 18.74 -4.27
N LEU A 162 -31.59 18.42 -5.34
CA LEU A 162 -31.71 19.08 -6.64
C LEU A 162 -33.10 18.83 -7.25
N GLU A 163 -33.57 17.57 -7.25
CA GLU A 163 -34.91 17.21 -7.73
C GLU A 163 -36.00 17.97 -6.96
N ARG A 164 -35.90 18.05 -5.62
CA ARG A 164 -36.84 18.85 -4.81
C ARG A 164 -36.79 20.34 -5.15
N SER A 165 -35.61 20.91 -5.38
CA SER A 165 -35.50 22.32 -5.76
C SER A 165 -36.08 22.59 -7.14
N TYR A 166 -35.89 21.67 -8.08
CA TYR A 166 -36.45 21.77 -9.43
C TYR A 166 -37.99 21.69 -9.40
N GLN A 167 -38.55 20.71 -8.67
CA GLN A 167 -39.99 20.59 -8.49
C GLN A 167 -40.62 21.82 -7.81
N ALA A 168 -39.91 22.44 -6.87
CA ALA A 168 -40.37 23.66 -6.21
C ALA A 168 -40.39 24.87 -7.17
N ILE A 169 -39.40 24.98 -8.07
CA ILE A 169 -39.35 26.04 -9.10
C ILE A 169 -40.49 25.82 -10.11
N ASP A 170 -40.64 24.62 -10.65
CA ASP A 170 -41.71 24.30 -11.61
C ASP A 170 -43.10 24.56 -11.01
N GLY A 171 -43.31 24.20 -9.73
CA GLY A 171 -44.55 24.48 -9.03
C GLY A 171 -44.83 25.98 -8.83
N ALA A 172 -43.80 26.77 -8.58
CA ALA A 172 -43.92 28.23 -8.45
C ALA A 172 -44.24 28.90 -9.79
N GLU A 173 -43.58 28.50 -10.87
CA GLU A 173 -43.87 29.03 -12.22
C GLU A 173 -45.27 28.66 -12.71
N ALA A 174 -45.74 27.45 -12.41
CA ALA A 174 -47.10 27.02 -12.75
C ALA A 174 -48.17 27.83 -12.01
N SER A 175 -47.93 28.19 -10.74
CA SER A 175 -48.83 29.04 -9.97
C SER A 175 -48.91 30.47 -10.53
N ASP A 176 -47.78 31.05 -10.90
CA ASP A 176 -47.69 32.43 -11.40
C ASP A 176 -48.42 32.60 -12.76
N ARG A 177 -48.34 31.59 -13.63
CA ARG A 177 -49.07 31.57 -14.92
C ARG A 177 -50.59 31.49 -14.78
N LEU A 178 -51.12 30.99 -13.66
CA LEU A 178 -52.57 30.88 -13.43
C LEU A 178 -53.17 32.13 -12.76
N SER A 179 -52.33 33.04 -12.28
CA SER A 179 -52.74 34.30 -11.63
C SER A 179 -52.82 35.51 -12.56
N VAL A 180 -52.60 35.34 -13.87
CA VAL A 180 -52.70 36.38 -14.92
C VAL A 180 -53.91 36.10 -15.79
#